data_AF-A0A8T2S472-F1
#
_entry.id   AF-A0A8T2S472-F1
#
_cell.length_a   1.000
_cell.length_b   1.000
_cell.length_c   1.000
_cell.angle_alpha   90.00
_cell.angle_beta   90.00
_cell.angle_gamma   90.00
#
_symmetry.space_group_name_H-M   'P 1'
#
loop_
_entity.id
_entity.type
_entity.pdbx_description
1 polymer ?
#
loop_
_entity_poly.entity_id
_entity_poly.type
_entity_poly.pdbx_seq_one_letter_code
_entity_poly.pdbx_strand_id
1 'polypeptide(L)'
;MHTKETLKSLTFMNPTKPEVNILEKCSGQKLESLVWGFAHIPTVDPTIHKFPSLLSLTLNNRAALSALDLNLLLSVCPKLEFLSLANINITFSTTRFMIELNSASLKTLNIEGLSVDAIVLETDKLESLTLRDSTFEQFELVSKGSLRHLQIEDVSIIQLDIGQSADLLEEVIVSDFTIVWPRFYQMISRARNLQKLTLGGLPFDTEDEAIDLDMIAASFPSLKFLALDYNLGDAHHEHAFRSCTNLEKVAVLELSTFKIHELFAHWIAGFLERCPNLKRLGIHGSISEAKTREDYQLIGRFTSSMIDLMRQYSHVYVSFDYS
;
A
#
# COMPACT_ATOMS: atom_id res chain seq x y z
N MET A 1 -28.69 -6.62 -27.01
CA MET A 1 -27.40 -7.28 -27.28
C MET A 1 -27.51 -8.74 -26.91
N HIS A 2 -27.44 -9.66 -27.89
CA HIS A 2 -27.12 -11.07 -27.62
C HIS A 2 -25.59 -11.15 -27.57
N THR A 3 -25.01 -11.18 -26.36
CA THR A 3 -23.59 -11.48 -26.22
C THR A 3 -23.43 -12.96 -26.54
N LYS A 4 -22.69 -13.26 -27.62
CA LYS A 4 -22.32 -14.63 -28.00
C LYS A 4 -21.69 -15.32 -26.79
N GLU A 5 -21.83 -16.65 -26.71
CA GLU A 5 -21.28 -17.54 -25.66
C GLU A 5 -19.75 -17.45 -25.43
N THR A 6 -19.06 -16.52 -26.10
CA THR A 6 -17.62 -16.31 -26.11
C THR A 6 -17.16 -15.07 -25.32
N LEU A 7 -18.07 -14.28 -24.73
CA LEU A 7 -17.67 -13.06 -24.00
C LEU A 7 -16.95 -13.43 -22.69
N LYS A 8 -15.63 -13.29 -22.67
CA LYS A 8 -14.77 -13.54 -21.50
C LYS A 8 -14.43 -12.29 -20.70
N SER A 9 -14.42 -11.12 -21.32
CA SER A 9 -14.10 -9.86 -20.65
C SER A 9 -15.08 -8.78 -21.06
N LEU A 10 -15.55 -7.99 -20.11
CA LEU A 10 -16.46 -6.89 -20.33
C LEU A 10 -15.97 -5.65 -19.58
N THR A 11 -15.90 -4.53 -20.29
CA THR A 11 -15.63 -3.21 -19.73
C THR A 11 -16.84 -2.33 -20.00
N PHE A 12 -17.60 -2.03 -18.96
CA PHE A 12 -18.77 -1.17 -19.01
C PHE A 12 -18.50 0.10 -18.20
N MET A 13 -18.16 1.18 -18.90
CA MET A 13 -17.67 2.42 -18.29
C MET A 13 -18.52 3.64 -18.65
N ASN A 14 -19.53 3.48 -19.50
CA ASN A 14 -20.35 4.60 -19.96
C ASN A 14 -21.82 4.23 -19.77
N PRO A 15 -22.63 5.13 -19.19
CA PRO A 15 -24.06 4.90 -19.07
C PRO A 15 -24.69 4.82 -20.46
N THR A 16 -25.59 3.86 -20.65
CA THR A 16 -26.34 3.69 -21.89
C THR A 16 -27.76 4.21 -21.75
N LYS A 17 -28.40 4.56 -22.87
CA LYS A 17 -29.84 4.86 -22.94
C LYS A 17 -30.49 3.89 -23.93
N PRO A 18 -31.34 2.94 -23.49
CA PRO A 18 -31.71 2.65 -22.09
C PRO A 18 -30.55 2.05 -21.27
N GLU A 19 -30.68 2.09 -19.95
CA GLU A 19 -29.69 1.55 -19.02
C GLU A 19 -29.58 0.02 -19.19
N VAL A 20 -28.35 -0.49 -19.25
CA VAL A 20 -28.08 -1.93 -19.42
C VAL A 20 -27.83 -2.55 -18.05
N ASN A 21 -28.72 -3.45 -17.63
CA ASN A 21 -28.51 -4.26 -16.43
C ASN A 21 -27.49 -5.39 -16.72
N ILE A 22 -26.24 -5.19 -16.29
CA ILE A 22 -25.16 -6.17 -16.50
C ILE A 22 -25.41 -7.48 -15.75
N LEU A 23 -26.06 -7.44 -14.57
CA LEU A 23 -26.42 -8.66 -13.84
C LEU A 23 -27.34 -9.55 -14.68
N GLU A 24 -28.40 -8.98 -15.27
CA GLU A 24 -29.32 -9.73 -16.12
C GLU A 24 -28.69 -10.22 -17.43
N LYS A 25 -27.84 -9.39 -18.07
CA LYS A 25 -27.28 -9.71 -19.38
C LYS A 25 -26.11 -10.68 -19.33
N CYS A 26 -25.34 -10.66 -18.25
CA CYS A 26 -24.11 -11.45 -18.13
C CYS A 26 -24.21 -12.58 -17.10
N SER A 27 -25.28 -12.67 -16.31
CA SER A 27 -25.50 -13.82 -15.43
C SER A 27 -25.49 -15.13 -16.22
N GLY A 28 -24.81 -16.14 -15.68
CA GLY A 28 -24.64 -17.47 -16.27
C GLY A 28 -23.61 -17.54 -17.40
N GLN A 29 -23.06 -16.41 -17.87
CA GLN A 29 -22.05 -16.42 -18.93
C GLN A 29 -20.67 -16.83 -18.40
N LYS A 30 -19.79 -17.30 -19.29
CA LYS A 30 -18.38 -17.60 -18.99
C LYS A 30 -17.51 -16.33 -18.93
N LEU A 31 -18.03 -15.29 -18.30
CA LEU A 31 -17.32 -14.04 -18.10
C LEU A 31 -16.23 -14.27 -17.04
N GLU A 32 -14.99 -13.95 -17.39
CA GLU A 32 -13.79 -14.10 -16.56
C GLU A 32 -13.36 -12.75 -15.96
N SER A 33 -13.61 -11.63 -16.65
CA SER A 33 -13.28 -10.28 -16.17
C SER A 33 -14.41 -9.29 -16.41
N LEU A 34 -14.72 -8.48 -15.39
CA LEU A 34 -15.72 -7.43 -15.43
C LEU A 34 -15.14 -6.14 -14.84
N VAL A 35 -15.12 -5.08 -15.65
CA VAL A 35 -14.93 -3.71 -15.19
C VAL A 35 -16.27 -2.99 -15.32
N TRP A 36 -16.78 -2.47 -14.21
CA TRP A 36 -18.11 -1.88 -14.13
C TRP A 36 -18.04 -0.50 -13.46
N GLY A 37 -18.30 0.55 -14.24
CA GLY A 37 -18.32 1.93 -13.78
C GLY A 37 -19.52 2.72 -14.27
N PHE A 38 -19.72 3.90 -13.68
CA PHE A 38 -20.80 4.86 -13.99
C PHE A 38 -22.20 4.24 -14.09
N ALA A 39 -22.50 3.27 -13.24
CA ALA A 39 -23.76 2.55 -13.24
C ALA A 39 -24.34 2.47 -11.83
N HIS A 40 -25.67 2.55 -11.73
CA HIS A 40 -26.35 2.07 -10.55
C HIS A 40 -26.42 0.54 -10.63
N ILE A 41 -25.71 -0.14 -9.73
CA ILE A 41 -25.74 -1.60 -9.66
C ILE A 41 -27.05 -1.98 -8.98
N PRO A 42 -27.96 -2.69 -9.67
CA PRO A 42 -29.24 -3.08 -9.09
C PRO A 42 -29.04 -4.14 -8.01
N THR A 43 -30.08 -4.35 -7.19
CA THR A 43 -30.07 -5.33 -6.12
C THR A 43 -29.62 -6.70 -6.60
N VAL A 44 -28.66 -7.29 -5.89
CA VAL A 44 -28.10 -8.60 -6.24
C VAL A 44 -28.97 -9.68 -5.63
N ASP A 45 -29.72 -10.40 -6.46
CA ASP A 45 -30.38 -11.65 -6.05
C ASP A 45 -29.43 -12.86 -6.24
N PRO A 46 -28.95 -13.50 -5.16
CA PRO A 46 -28.05 -14.65 -5.27
C PRO A 46 -28.69 -15.92 -5.82
N THR A 47 -30.01 -15.98 -5.96
CA THR A 47 -30.72 -17.12 -6.56
C THR A 47 -30.76 -17.02 -8.09
N ILE A 48 -30.79 -15.79 -8.61
CA ILE A 48 -30.92 -15.48 -10.04
C ILE A 48 -29.55 -15.15 -10.66
N HIS A 49 -28.76 -14.33 -9.97
CA HIS A 49 -27.48 -13.84 -10.47
C HIS A 49 -26.36 -14.83 -10.13
N LYS A 50 -25.62 -15.26 -11.15
CA LYS A 50 -24.46 -16.16 -11.00
C LYS A 50 -23.36 -15.80 -11.97
N PHE A 51 -22.14 -15.68 -11.46
CA PHE A 51 -20.93 -15.45 -12.25
C PHE A 51 -19.91 -16.56 -11.97
N PRO A 52 -20.17 -17.80 -12.45
CA PRO A 52 -19.43 -19.00 -12.03
C PRO A 52 -17.97 -19.04 -12.53
N SER A 53 -17.61 -18.17 -13.46
CA SER A 53 -16.27 -18.11 -14.08
C SER A 53 -15.55 -16.79 -13.83
N LEU A 54 -16.15 -15.84 -13.09
CA LEU A 54 -15.57 -14.52 -12.91
C LEU A 54 -14.38 -14.60 -11.95
N LEU A 55 -13.23 -14.14 -12.44
CA LEU A 55 -11.95 -14.13 -11.73
C LEU A 55 -11.59 -12.72 -11.26
N SER A 56 -12.00 -11.70 -12.03
CA SER A 56 -11.66 -10.30 -11.77
C SER A 56 -12.91 -9.41 -11.82
N LEU A 57 -13.09 -8.60 -10.79
CA LEU A 57 -14.13 -7.58 -10.70
C LEU A 57 -13.52 -6.24 -10.30
N THR A 58 -13.73 -5.24 -11.14
CA THR A 58 -13.38 -3.85 -10.83
C THR A 58 -14.65 -3.02 -10.84
N LEU A 59 -14.98 -2.42 -9.69
CA LEU A 59 -16.01 -1.41 -9.56
C LEU A 59 -15.32 -0.04 -9.51
N ASN A 60 -15.63 0.84 -10.46
CA ASN A 60 -14.97 2.15 -10.52
C ASN A 60 -15.90 3.30 -10.88
N ASN A 61 -15.35 4.52 -10.88
CA ASN A 61 -15.99 5.72 -11.44
C ASN A 61 -17.42 5.94 -10.94
N ARG A 62 -17.59 6.02 -9.62
CA ARG A 62 -18.87 6.28 -8.95
C ARG A 62 -19.95 5.24 -9.26
N ALA A 63 -19.57 4.00 -9.54
CA ALA A 63 -20.50 2.88 -9.46
C ALA A 63 -21.22 2.93 -8.11
N ALA A 64 -22.55 2.83 -8.12
CA ALA A 64 -23.39 3.04 -6.95
C ALA A 64 -24.10 1.74 -6.57
N LEU A 65 -23.85 1.24 -5.36
CA LEU A 65 -24.46 0.02 -4.82
C LEU A 65 -24.61 0.09 -3.30
N SER A 66 -25.46 -0.75 -2.72
CA SER A 66 -25.52 -0.86 -1.26
C SER A 66 -24.37 -1.70 -0.71
N ALA A 67 -23.99 -1.48 0.55
CA ALA A 67 -22.99 -2.32 1.22
C ALA A 67 -23.39 -3.81 1.23
N LEU A 68 -24.68 -4.09 1.38
CA LEU A 68 -25.24 -5.44 1.31
C LEU A 68 -25.06 -6.04 -0.09
N ASP A 69 -25.41 -5.29 -1.14
CA ASP A 69 -25.30 -5.76 -2.52
C ASP A 69 -23.84 -6.02 -2.93
N LEU A 70 -22.88 -5.27 -2.38
CA LEU A 70 -21.46 -5.54 -2.59
C LEU A 70 -21.07 -6.92 -2.05
N ASN A 71 -21.49 -7.27 -0.83
CA ASN A 71 -21.22 -8.59 -0.26
C ASN A 71 -21.94 -9.71 -1.02
N LEU A 72 -23.22 -9.48 -1.38
CA LEU A 72 -23.98 -10.42 -2.19
C LEU A 72 -23.34 -10.63 -3.58
N LEU A 73 -22.75 -9.59 -4.17
CA LEU A 73 -22.01 -9.69 -5.42
C LEU A 73 -20.81 -10.63 -5.30
N LEU A 74 -20.08 -10.61 -4.18
CA LEU A 74 -19.01 -11.57 -3.92
C LEU A 74 -19.55 -13.01 -3.80
N SER A 75 -20.69 -13.18 -3.13
CA SER A 75 -21.32 -14.52 -2.96
C SER A 75 -21.72 -15.19 -4.28
N VAL A 76 -22.02 -14.40 -5.32
CA VAL A 76 -22.38 -14.92 -6.65
C VAL A 76 -21.17 -15.14 -7.58
N CYS A 77 -19.97 -14.78 -7.12
CA CYS A 77 -18.70 -14.91 -7.84
C CYS A 77 -17.73 -15.89 -7.12
N PRO A 78 -18.00 -17.21 -7.13
CA PRO A 78 -17.28 -18.19 -6.30
C PRO A 78 -15.81 -18.44 -6.67
N LYS A 79 -15.35 -17.87 -7.79
CA LYS A 79 -13.95 -17.97 -8.27
C LYS A 79 -13.26 -16.62 -8.31
N LEU A 80 -13.85 -15.59 -7.72
CA LEU A 80 -13.29 -14.25 -7.76
C LEU A 80 -11.96 -14.22 -7.00
N GLU A 81 -10.88 -13.93 -7.71
CA GLU A 81 -9.53 -13.83 -7.17
C GLU A 81 -9.09 -12.37 -7.00
N PHE A 82 -9.62 -11.45 -7.81
CA PHE A 82 -9.27 -10.03 -7.79
C PHE A 82 -10.51 -9.15 -7.64
N LEU A 83 -10.48 -8.28 -6.62
CA LEU A 83 -11.49 -7.24 -6.40
C LEU A 83 -10.81 -5.88 -6.32
N SER A 84 -11.30 -4.93 -7.11
CA SER A 84 -10.89 -3.53 -7.02
C SER A 84 -12.11 -2.62 -6.86
N LEU A 85 -12.08 -1.78 -5.83
CA LEU A 85 -13.08 -0.79 -5.49
C LEU A 85 -12.43 0.59 -5.59
N ALA A 86 -12.73 1.35 -6.64
CA ALA A 86 -12.08 2.62 -6.91
C ALA A 86 -13.10 3.76 -7.07
N ASN A 87 -13.13 4.71 -6.13
CA ASN A 87 -14.02 5.87 -6.18
C ASN A 87 -15.50 5.49 -6.35
N ILE A 88 -15.96 4.48 -5.61
CA ILE A 88 -17.35 3.99 -5.67
C ILE A 88 -18.25 4.72 -4.67
N ASN A 89 -19.56 4.70 -4.91
CA ASN A 89 -20.54 5.26 -3.99
C ASN A 89 -21.32 4.13 -3.31
N ILE A 90 -21.08 3.95 -2.00
CA ILE A 90 -21.76 2.92 -1.22
C ILE A 90 -22.89 3.54 -0.43
N THR A 91 -24.09 3.00 -0.59
CA THR A 91 -25.23 3.36 0.24
C THR A 91 -25.35 2.41 1.43
N PHE A 92 -25.69 2.96 2.59
CA PHE A 92 -25.81 2.22 3.85
C PHE A 92 -27.25 2.27 4.35
N SER A 93 -27.73 1.15 4.86
CA SER A 93 -29.05 1.06 5.51
C SER A 93 -29.02 1.52 6.98
N THR A 94 -27.82 1.61 7.56
CA THR A 94 -27.57 1.92 8.97
C THR A 94 -26.87 3.27 9.12
N THR A 95 -26.90 3.81 10.34
CA THR A 95 -26.17 5.04 10.68
C THR A 95 -24.67 4.83 10.83
N ARG A 96 -24.20 3.58 10.96
CA ARG A 96 -22.79 3.21 10.85
C ARG A 96 -22.49 2.82 9.42
N PHE A 97 -21.49 3.46 8.82
CA PHE A 97 -21.03 3.22 7.46
C PHE A 97 -20.05 2.05 7.44
N MET A 98 -20.56 0.83 7.67
CA MET A 98 -19.76 -0.39 7.75
C MET A 98 -19.95 -1.26 6.50
N ILE A 99 -18.84 -1.82 6.00
CA ILE A 99 -18.84 -2.82 4.92
C ILE A 99 -18.33 -4.14 5.46
N GLU A 100 -19.15 -5.19 5.31
CA GLU A 100 -18.76 -6.57 5.61
C GLU A 100 -18.62 -7.34 4.30
N LEU A 101 -17.44 -7.89 4.04
CA LEU A 101 -17.13 -8.66 2.83
C LEU A 101 -16.72 -10.08 3.21
N ASN A 102 -17.33 -11.08 2.57
CA ASN A 102 -16.91 -12.47 2.69
C ASN A 102 -16.56 -13.05 1.32
N SER A 103 -15.39 -13.67 1.20
CA SER A 103 -15.01 -14.40 0.00
C SER A 103 -14.11 -15.61 0.28
N ALA A 104 -14.46 -16.75 -0.32
CA ALA A 104 -13.69 -17.99 -0.21
C ALA A 104 -12.53 -18.12 -1.22
N SER A 105 -12.42 -17.19 -2.19
CA SER A 105 -11.49 -17.26 -3.32
C SER A 105 -10.62 -16.02 -3.50
N LEU A 106 -10.93 -14.91 -2.82
CA LEU A 106 -10.27 -13.63 -3.05
C LEU A 106 -8.79 -13.71 -2.66
N LYS A 107 -7.92 -13.32 -3.59
CA LYS A 107 -6.46 -13.25 -3.42
C LYS A 107 -5.94 -11.83 -3.38
N THR A 108 -6.61 -10.90 -4.07
CA THR A 108 -6.18 -9.50 -4.15
C THR A 108 -7.35 -8.58 -3.92
N LEU A 109 -7.18 -7.63 -3.00
CA LEU A 109 -8.12 -6.55 -2.74
C LEU A 109 -7.42 -5.20 -2.90
N ASN A 110 -7.97 -4.37 -3.77
CA ASN A 110 -7.54 -2.98 -3.94
C ASN A 110 -8.70 -2.05 -3.60
N ILE A 111 -8.49 -1.14 -2.66
CA ILE A 111 -9.44 -0.08 -2.31
C ILE A 111 -8.78 1.27 -2.57
N GLU A 112 -9.49 2.12 -3.30
CA GLU A 112 -9.05 3.46 -3.65
C GLU A 112 -10.20 4.46 -3.56
N GLY A 113 -9.99 5.64 -2.96
CA GLY A 113 -10.99 6.71 -2.97
C GLY A 113 -12.26 6.38 -2.16
N LEU A 114 -12.13 5.60 -1.08
CA LEU A 114 -13.26 5.15 -0.26
C LEU A 114 -13.21 5.79 1.14
N SER A 115 -14.35 6.33 1.58
CA SER A 115 -14.53 6.95 2.90
C SER A 115 -15.71 6.30 3.63
N VAL A 116 -15.42 5.48 4.65
CA VAL A 116 -16.40 4.71 5.43
C VAL A 116 -15.95 4.56 6.89
N ASP A 117 -16.83 4.20 7.81
CA ASP A 117 -16.44 4.04 9.22
C ASP A 117 -15.59 2.77 9.40
N ALA A 118 -16.07 1.63 8.88
CA ALA A 118 -15.41 0.35 9.12
C ALA A 118 -15.49 -0.59 7.92
N ILE A 119 -14.43 -1.39 7.74
CA ILE A 119 -14.40 -2.51 6.79
C ILE A 119 -13.98 -3.78 7.52
N VAL A 120 -14.80 -4.82 7.40
CA VAL A 120 -14.47 -6.17 7.87
C VAL A 120 -14.41 -7.09 6.65
N LEU A 121 -13.25 -7.70 6.43
CA LEU A 121 -13.03 -8.64 5.35
C LEU A 121 -12.74 -10.04 5.92
N GLU A 122 -13.61 -11.00 5.61
CA GLU A 122 -13.42 -12.41 5.96
C GLU A 122 -12.95 -13.20 4.73
N THR A 123 -11.67 -13.61 4.75
CA THR A 123 -11.10 -14.46 3.70
C THR A 123 -9.79 -15.12 4.12
N ASP A 124 -9.64 -16.41 3.80
CA ASP A 124 -8.44 -17.20 4.13
C ASP A 124 -7.36 -17.15 3.03
N LYS A 125 -7.63 -16.54 1.86
CA LYS A 125 -6.76 -16.61 0.67
C LYS A 125 -6.17 -15.27 0.20
N LEU A 126 -6.39 -14.19 0.95
CA LEU A 126 -5.89 -12.87 0.57
C LEU A 126 -4.37 -12.83 0.64
N GLU A 127 -3.73 -12.74 -0.53
CA GLU A 127 -2.28 -12.64 -0.71
C GLU A 127 -1.81 -11.18 -0.78
N SER A 128 -2.66 -10.26 -1.26
CA SER A 128 -2.33 -8.84 -1.47
C SER A 128 -3.46 -7.92 -1.04
N LEU A 129 -3.13 -6.92 -0.22
CA LEU A 129 -4.03 -5.85 0.21
C LEU A 129 -3.42 -4.49 -0.15
N THR A 130 -4.16 -3.70 -0.92
CA THR A 130 -3.79 -2.34 -1.28
C THR A 130 -4.90 -1.36 -0.86
N LEU A 131 -4.54 -0.36 -0.05
CA LEU A 131 -5.42 0.72 0.40
C LEU A 131 -4.81 2.05 -0.06
N ARG A 132 -5.56 2.88 -0.77
CA ARG A 132 -5.06 4.18 -1.28
C ARG A 132 -6.10 5.29 -1.22
N ASP A 133 -5.67 6.53 -0.99
CA ASP A 133 -6.53 7.74 -1.04
C ASP A 133 -7.86 7.51 -0.32
N SER A 134 -7.78 7.07 0.94
CA SER A 134 -8.91 6.46 1.63
C SER A 134 -8.99 6.87 3.10
N THR A 135 -10.21 6.85 3.66
CA THR A 135 -10.44 7.22 5.06
C THR A 135 -11.33 6.19 5.74
N PHE A 136 -10.84 5.62 6.84
CA PHE A 136 -11.53 4.61 7.66
C PHE A 136 -11.37 4.91 9.15
N GLU A 137 -12.35 4.57 10.00
CA GLU A 137 -12.06 4.43 11.44
C GLU A 137 -11.37 3.08 11.69
N GLN A 138 -11.89 2.00 11.11
CA GLN A 138 -11.41 0.64 11.33
C GLN A 138 -11.30 -0.18 10.03
N PHE A 139 -10.24 -0.98 9.92
CA PHE A 139 -10.11 -2.07 8.96
C PHE A 139 -9.72 -3.35 9.69
N GLU A 140 -10.46 -4.43 9.48
CA GLU A 140 -10.21 -5.74 10.05
C GLU A 140 -10.18 -6.83 8.97
N LEU A 141 -9.08 -7.58 8.90
CA LEU A 141 -8.94 -8.78 8.10
C LEU A 141 -9.08 -10.02 9.00
N VAL A 142 -10.21 -10.70 8.88
CA VAL A 142 -10.48 -11.99 9.51
C VAL A 142 -9.97 -13.10 8.58
N SER A 143 -8.79 -13.63 8.89
CA SER A 143 -8.10 -14.62 8.06
C SER A 143 -7.29 -15.61 8.89
N LYS A 144 -7.15 -16.85 8.40
CA LYS A 144 -6.18 -17.82 8.90
C LYS A 144 -4.74 -17.60 8.37
N GLY A 145 -4.52 -16.55 7.58
CA GLY A 145 -3.20 -16.08 7.20
C GLY A 145 -2.72 -16.56 5.82
N SER A 146 -2.74 -15.64 4.85
CA SER A 146 -2.11 -15.80 3.53
C SER A 146 -1.52 -14.50 2.97
N LEU A 147 -1.62 -13.40 3.73
CA LEU A 147 -1.21 -12.06 3.28
C LEU A 147 0.30 -11.96 3.15
N ARG A 148 0.77 -11.67 1.95
CA ARG A 148 2.20 -11.53 1.61
C ARG A 148 2.56 -10.09 1.25
N HIS A 149 1.60 -9.33 0.71
CA HIS A 149 1.82 -7.97 0.25
C HIS A 149 0.83 -7.00 0.91
N LEU A 150 1.35 -5.99 1.58
CA LEU A 150 0.58 -4.90 2.18
C LEU A 150 1.06 -3.57 1.60
N GLN A 151 0.14 -2.83 0.98
CA GLN A 151 0.40 -1.49 0.45
C GLN A 151 -0.63 -0.51 0.98
N ILE A 152 -0.17 0.58 1.58
CA ILE A 152 -1.00 1.63 2.14
C ILE A 152 -0.41 2.98 1.74
N GLU A 153 -1.15 3.79 0.99
CA GLU A 153 -0.66 5.08 0.48
C GLU A 153 -1.73 6.16 0.65
N ASP A 154 -1.44 7.23 1.38
CA ASP A 154 -2.39 8.33 1.62
C ASP A 154 -3.70 7.81 2.24
N VAL A 155 -3.57 7.14 3.40
CA VAL A 155 -4.70 6.54 4.11
C VAL A 155 -4.79 7.07 5.52
N SER A 156 -5.96 7.65 5.82
CA SER A 156 -6.35 8.02 7.17
C SER A 156 -7.12 6.87 7.82
N ILE A 157 -6.49 6.22 8.80
CA ILE A 157 -7.07 5.13 9.59
C ILE A 157 -6.71 5.22 11.08
N ILE A 158 -7.66 4.87 11.94
CA ILE A 158 -7.45 4.84 13.40
C ILE A 158 -7.02 3.44 13.87
N GLN A 159 -7.64 2.39 13.33
CA GLN A 159 -7.35 1.00 13.68
C GLN A 159 -7.22 0.11 12.45
N LEU A 160 -6.04 -0.49 12.29
CA LEU A 160 -5.76 -1.52 11.31
C LEU A 160 -5.48 -2.84 12.05
N ASP A 161 -6.22 -3.88 11.71
CA ASP A 161 -5.98 -5.24 12.20
C ASP A 161 -5.90 -6.22 11.01
N ILE A 162 -4.73 -6.85 10.86
CA ILE A 162 -4.49 -7.91 9.86
C ILE A 162 -4.24 -9.29 10.52
N GLY A 163 -4.44 -9.37 11.84
CA GLY A 163 -4.38 -10.59 12.64
C GLY A 163 -3.07 -11.36 12.50
N GLN A 164 -3.19 -12.69 12.40
CA GLN A 164 -2.04 -13.59 12.23
C GLN A 164 -1.40 -13.49 10.84
N SER A 165 -2.07 -12.83 9.88
CA SER A 165 -1.55 -12.67 8.52
C SER A 165 -0.31 -11.78 8.48
N ALA A 166 -0.11 -10.92 9.49
CA ALA A 166 1.08 -10.07 9.60
C ALA A 166 2.39 -10.88 9.58
N ASP A 167 2.39 -12.09 10.14
CA ASP A 167 3.59 -12.91 10.30
C ASP A 167 4.12 -13.46 8.95
N LEU A 168 3.26 -13.45 7.92
CA LEU A 168 3.54 -13.99 6.57
C LEU A 168 3.95 -12.91 5.56
N LEU A 169 3.99 -11.64 5.96
CA LEU A 169 4.31 -10.53 5.08
C LEU A 169 5.72 -10.69 4.48
N GLU A 170 5.80 -10.46 3.18
CA GLU A 170 7.04 -10.43 2.39
C GLU A 170 7.34 -9.03 1.85
N GLU A 171 6.30 -8.22 1.66
CA GLU A 171 6.41 -6.84 1.19
C GLU A 171 5.44 -5.93 1.97
N VAL A 172 5.99 -4.83 2.48
CA VAL A 172 5.26 -3.75 3.14
C VAL A 172 5.66 -2.43 2.51
N ILE A 173 4.69 -1.72 1.96
CA ILE A 173 4.85 -0.36 1.43
C ILE A 173 3.84 0.52 2.16
N VAL A 174 4.33 1.53 2.86
CA VAL A 174 3.49 2.50 3.55
C VAL A 174 3.99 3.91 3.26
N SER A 175 3.09 4.79 2.81
CA SER A 175 3.34 6.22 2.66
C SER A 175 2.14 7.03 3.15
N ASP A 176 2.40 8.18 3.80
CA ASP A 176 1.36 9.14 4.22
C ASP A 176 0.20 8.46 4.98
N PHE A 177 0.57 7.79 6.07
CA PHE A 177 -0.31 6.92 6.85
C PHE A 177 -0.50 7.46 8.26
N THR A 178 -1.72 7.48 8.78
CA THR A 178 -1.98 8.13 10.08
C THR A 178 -1.62 7.31 11.31
N ILE A 179 -1.41 5.99 11.20
CA ILE A 179 -0.97 5.19 12.36
C ILE A 179 0.49 5.48 12.66
N VAL A 180 0.76 5.88 13.90
CA VAL A 180 2.11 6.15 14.39
C VAL A 180 3.03 4.93 14.29
N TRP A 181 4.30 5.19 13.98
CA TRP A 181 5.30 4.15 13.74
C TRP A 181 5.34 3.06 14.83
N PRO A 182 5.38 3.34 16.14
CA PRO A 182 5.49 2.29 17.16
C PRO A 182 4.35 1.27 17.11
N ARG A 183 3.11 1.75 16.88
CA ARG A 183 1.93 0.90 16.76
C ARG A 183 1.95 0.08 15.47
N PHE A 184 2.34 0.71 14.36
CA PHE A 184 2.45 0.00 13.09
C PHE A 184 3.57 -1.05 13.12
N TYR A 185 4.72 -0.71 13.68
CA TYR A 185 5.85 -1.61 13.87
C TYR A 185 5.45 -2.85 14.69
N GLN A 186 4.74 -2.68 15.81
CA GLN A 186 4.27 -3.81 16.62
C GLN A 186 3.46 -4.81 15.79
N MET A 187 2.59 -4.32 14.90
CA MET A 187 1.78 -5.15 14.01
C MET A 187 2.65 -6.00 13.07
N ILE A 188 3.66 -5.42 12.44
CA ILE A 188 4.49 -6.11 11.44
C ILE A 188 5.74 -6.79 12.02
N SER A 189 6.11 -6.53 13.28
CA SER A 189 7.38 -6.97 13.90
C SER A 189 7.66 -8.48 13.85
N ARG A 190 6.63 -9.31 13.64
CA ARG A 190 6.74 -10.76 13.52
C ARG A 190 6.96 -11.26 12.09
N ALA A 191 6.98 -10.37 11.09
CA ALA A 191 7.17 -10.70 9.67
C ALA A 191 8.62 -11.10 9.34
N ARG A 192 9.07 -12.27 9.81
CA ARG A 192 10.45 -12.76 9.64
C ARG A 192 10.87 -12.95 8.17
N ASN A 193 9.88 -13.14 7.28
CA ASN A 193 10.08 -13.34 5.84
C ASN A 193 10.03 -12.02 5.05
N LEU A 194 9.87 -10.87 5.70
CA LEU A 194 9.81 -9.57 5.05
C LEU A 194 11.10 -9.32 4.25
N GLN A 195 10.96 -9.12 2.94
CA GLN A 195 12.05 -8.89 2.00
C GLN A 195 12.12 -7.44 1.55
N LYS A 196 10.98 -6.75 1.53
CA LYS A 196 10.87 -5.35 1.11
C LYS A 196 10.08 -4.53 2.13
N LEU A 197 10.68 -3.44 2.58
CA LEU A 197 10.08 -2.47 3.48
C LEU A 197 10.27 -1.08 2.89
N THR A 198 9.17 -0.38 2.61
CA THR A 198 9.14 1.03 2.19
C THR A 198 8.33 1.82 3.20
N LEU A 199 8.94 2.82 3.81
CA LEU A 199 8.29 3.69 4.80
C LEU A 199 8.46 5.15 4.40
N GLY A 200 7.35 5.82 4.12
CA GLY A 200 7.29 7.25 3.79
C GLY A 200 6.23 7.97 4.62
N GLY A 201 6.42 9.26 4.89
CA GLY A 201 5.39 10.11 5.51
C GLY A 201 4.82 9.61 6.85
N LEU A 202 5.54 8.79 7.62
CA LEU A 202 5.03 8.22 8.86
C LEU A 202 5.05 9.21 10.03
N PRO A 203 3.97 9.30 10.83
CA PRO A 203 3.97 10.06 12.07
C PRO A 203 4.68 9.28 13.18
N PHE A 204 5.35 10.03 14.05
CA PHE A 204 5.97 9.53 15.27
C PHE A 204 5.21 10.05 16.49
N ASP A 205 5.31 9.34 17.62
CA ASP A 205 4.79 9.85 18.89
C ASP A 205 5.72 10.95 19.43
N THR A 206 5.21 11.80 20.31
CA THR A 206 5.96 12.83 21.04
C THR A 206 7.11 12.28 21.88
N GLU A 207 7.08 10.98 22.24
CA GLU A 207 8.13 10.31 23.02
C GLU A 207 9.14 9.51 22.16
N ASP A 208 8.80 9.18 20.91
CA ASP A 208 9.64 8.38 20.01
C ASP A 208 10.11 9.25 18.84
N GLU A 209 11.42 9.46 18.70
CA GLU A 209 11.93 10.51 17.80
C GLU A 209 12.43 9.97 16.45
N ALA A 210 12.64 8.66 16.31
CA ALA A 210 13.19 8.08 15.08
C ALA A 210 12.88 6.60 14.89
N ILE A 211 13.08 6.12 13.66
CA ILE A 211 13.07 4.69 13.35
C ILE A 211 14.33 4.04 13.93
N ASP A 212 14.14 3.07 14.83
CA ASP A 212 15.22 2.25 15.35
C ASP A 212 15.61 1.15 14.33
N LEU A 213 16.79 1.33 13.73
CA LEU A 213 17.34 0.39 12.76
C LEU A 213 17.68 -0.98 13.35
N ASP A 214 17.95 -1.06 14.65
CA ASP A 214 18.18 -2.36 15.31
C ASP A 214 16.91 -3.16 15.43
N MET A 215 15.80 -2.49 15.75
CA MET A 215 14.48 -3.11 15.78
C MET A 215 14.13 -3.66 14.40
N ILE A 216 14.38 -2.88 13.34
CA ILE A 216 14.21 -3.35 11.95
C ILE A 216 15.12 -4.55 11.65
N ALA A 217 16.42 -4.46 11.96
CA ALA A 217 17.36 -5.55 11.70
C ALA A 217 17.01 -6.84 12.45
N ALA A 218 16.56 -6.73 13.71
CA ALA A 218 16.19 -7.86 14.54
C ALA A 218 14.87 -8.51 14.12
N SER A 219 13.89 -7.70 13.72
CA SER A 219 12.55 -8.16 13.32
C SER A 219 12.51 -8.69 11.90
N PHE A 220 13.30 -8.11 10.98
CA PHE A 220 13.28 -8.43 9.55
C PHE A 220 14.61 -8.99 9.06
N PRO A 221 15.03 -10.19 9.53
CA PRO A 221 16.33 -10.77 9.18
C PRO A 221 16.44 -11.20 7.71
N SER A 222 15.36 -11.11 6.93
CA SER A 222 15.30 -11.46 5.50
C SER A 222 15.24 -10.23 4.59
N LEU A 223 15.33 -9.02 5.16
CA LEU A 223 15.17 -7.77 4.43
C LEU A 223 16.26 -7.58 3.39
N LYS A 224 15.86 -7.36 2.13
CA LYS A 224 16.74 -7.15 0.96
C LYS A 224 16.63 -5.75 0.38
N PHE A 225 15.46 -5.14 0.55
CA PHE A 225 15.14 -3.81 0.06
C PHE A 225 14.59 -2.98 1.22
N LEU A 226 15.18 -1.80 1.42
CA LEU A 226 14.71 -0.82 2.39
C LEU A 226 14.56 0.52 1.69
N ALA A 227 13.41 1.17 1.84
CA ALA A 227 13.19 2.54 1.40
C ALA A 227 12.65 3.39 2.54
N LEU A 228 13.24 4.58 2.75
CA LEU A 228 12.92 5.46 3.87
C LEU A 228 12.87 6.91 3.42
N ASP A 229 11.85 7.64 3.87
CA ASP A 229 11.79 9.09 3.72
C ASP A 229 12.41 9.80 4.93
N TYR A 230 13.33 10.71 4.65
CA TYR A 230 13.94 11.59 5.63
C TYR A 230 13.00 12.76 5.92
N ASN A 231 12.28 12.67 7.05
CA ASN A 231 11.46 13.75 7.58
C ASN A 231 12.28 14.64 8.52
N LEU A 232 12.29 15.95 8.24
CA LEU A 232 12.95 16.98 9.03
C LEU A 232 12.16 17.25 10.32
N GLY A 233 12.34 16.41 11.34
CA GLY A 233 11.97 16.70 12.72
C GLY A 233 13.19 17.24 13.48
N ASP A 234 13.04 18.36 14.20
CA ASP A 234 14.12 19.12 14.85
C ASP A 234 14.84 18.41 16.03
N ALA A 235 14.66 17.10 16.25
CA ALA A 235 15.20 16.40 17.41
C ALA A 235 16.13 15.23 17.04
N HIS A 236 17.41 15.42 17.36
CA HIS A 236 18.37 14.41 17.84
C HIS A 236 18.71 13.18 16.95
N HIS A 237 19.20 13.50 15.75
CA HIS A 237 19.91 12.63 14.80
C HIS A 237 21.07 11.78 15.37
N GLU A 238 21.61 12.12 16.55
CA GLU A 238 22.71 11.39 17.17
C GLU A 238 22.31 10.02 17.71
N HIS A 239 21.02 9.72 17.87
CA HIS A 239 20.57 8.45 18.44
C HIS A 239 20.35 7.35 17.41
N ALA A 240 20.00 7.68 16.15
CA ALA A 240 19.66 6.70 15.11
C ALA A 240 20.82 5.77 14.72
N PHE A 241 22.07 6.22 14.92
CA PHE A 241 23.27 5.45 14.55
C PHE A 241 24.16 5.07 15.74
N ARG A 242 23.69 5.20 16.99
CA ARG A 242 24.47 4.75 18.17
C ARG A 242 24.68 3.25 18.25
N SER A 243 24.07 2.48 17.36
CA SER A 243 24.05 1.03 17.43
C SER A 243 24.88 0.31 16.36
N CYS A 244 25.14 -0.97 16.64
CA CYS A 244 26.12 -1.84 15.99
C CYS A 244 25.51 -2.93 15.09
N THR A 245 24.18 -3.01 14.89
CA THR A 245 23.59 -4.15 14.17
C THR A 245 23.56 -3.93 12.65
N ASN A 246 24.25 -4.78 11.88
CA ASN A 246 24.30 -4.62 10.43
C ASN A 246 23.04 -5.15 9.74
N LEU A 247 22.59 -4.42 8.72
CA LEU A 247 21.56 -4.81 7.76
C LEU A 247 22.22 -5.62 6.62
N GLU A 248 22.84 -6.74 6.97
CA GLU A 248 23.73 -7.48 6.06
C GLU A 248 23.06 -7.98 4.77
N LYS A 249 21.74 -8.21 4.77
CA LYS A 249 21.03 -8.71 3.59
C LYS A 249 20.47 -7.61 2.69
N VAL A 250 20.48 -6.36 3.16
CA VAL A 250 19.97 -5.23 2.38
C VAL A 250 20.92 -4.98 1.21
N ALA A 251 20.43 -5.25 0.00
CA ALA A 251 21.17 -5.08 -1.24
C ALA A 251 20.74 -3.81 -1.99
N VAL A 252 19.54 -3.29 -1.70
CA VAL A 252 18.99 -2.07 -2.28
C VAL A 252 18.49 -1.17 -1.17
N LEU A 253 18.93 0.09 -1.19
CA LEU A 253 18.50 1.13 -0.28
C LEU A 253 18.00 2.33 -1.10
N GLU A 254 16.81 2.83 -0.80
CA GLU A 254 16.28 4.05 -1.39
C GLU A 254 16.01 5.07 -0.27
N LEU A 255 16.60 6.25 -0.38
CA LEU A 255 16.50 7.30 0.64
C LEU A 255 15.93 8.54 -0.01
N SER A 256 14.79 9.02 0.49
CA SER A 256 14.15 10.23 -0.04
C SER A 256 14.25 11.40 0.93
N THR A 257 14.16 12.63 0.43
CA THR A 257 13.95 13.80 1.27
C THR A 257 13.13 14.88 0.55
N PHE A 258 12.24 15.56 1.26
CA PHE A 258 11.51 16.72 0.73
C PHE A 258 12.40 17.95 0.52
N LYS A 259 13.51 18.06 1.27
CA LYS A 259 14.45 19.18 1.14
C LYS A 259 15.86 18.72 1.44
N ILE A 260 16.74 18.87 0.45
CA ILE A 260 18.17 18.57 0.61
C ILE A 260 18.74 19.39 1.77
N HIS A 261 19.44 18.71 2.68
CA HIS A 261 20.08 19.30 3.86
C HIS A 261 21.43 18.64 4.15
N GLU A 262 22.35 19.30 4.85
CA GLU A 262 23.68 18.73 5.17
C GLU A 262 23.58 17.44 6.00
N LEU A 263 22.62 17.38 6.92
CA LEU A 263 22.37 16.20 7.75
C LEU A 263 21.92 14.99 6.94
N PHE A 264 21.32 15.19 5.77
CA PHE A 264 20.91 14.09 4.91
C PHE A 264 22.12 13.29 4.41
N ALA A 265 23.22 13.96 4.06
CA ALA A 265 24.46 13.26 3.67
C ALA A 265 25.05 12.45 4.83
N HIS A 266 24.97 12.96 6.07
CA HIS A 266 25.39 12.22 7.26
C HIS A 266 24.51 10.99 7.51
N TRP A 267 23.20 11.13 7.32
CA TRP A 267 22.25 10.02 7.42
C TRP A 267 22.53 8.93 6.38
N ILE A 268 22.79 9.31 5.12
CA ILE A 268 23.21 8.39 4.05
C ILE A 268 24.51 7.65 4.44
N ALA A 269 25.50 8.37 4.98
CA ALA A 269 26.75 7.76 5.42
C ALA A 269 26.53 6.70 6.51
N GLY A 270 25.68 6.99 7.50
CA GLY A 270 25.32 6.04 8.55
C GLY A 270 24.67 4.77 8.01
N PHE A 271 23.82 4.86 6.98
CA PHE A 271 23.27 3.67 6.31
C PHE A 271 24.32 2.88 5.54
N LEU A 272 25.23 3.55 4.84
CA LEU A 272 26.30 2.89 4.09
C LEU A 272 27.20 2.05 5.01
N GLU A 273 27.46 2.53 6.22
CA GLU A 273 28.21 1.78 7.25
C GLU A 273 27.43 0.54 7.75
N ARG A 274 26.11 0.65 7.86
CA ARG A 274 25.23 -0.41 8.40
C ARG A 274 24.82 -1.45 7.34
N CYS A 275 24.99 -1.16 6.06
CA CYS A 275 24.60 -2.03 4.93
C CYS A 275 25.84 -2.54 4.17
N PRO A 276 26.66 -3.45 4.74
CA PRO A 276 27.95 -3.84 4.16
C PRO A 276 27.87 -4.56 2.80
N ASN A 277 26.70 -5.12 2.45
CA ASN A 277 26.47 -5.81 1.18
C ASN A 277 25.60 -5.00 0.20
N LEU A 278 25.48 -3.69 0.42
CA LEU A 278 24.70 -2.82 -0.43
C LEU A 278 25.24 -2.84 -1.87
N LYS A 279 24.34 -2.99 -2.84
CA LYS A 279 24.69 -2.97 -4.27
C LYS A 279 24.16 -1.73 -4.96
N ARG A 280 23.03 -1.21 -4.50
CA ARG A 280 22.37 -0.03 -5.08
C ARG A 280 21.90 0.92 -3.99
N LEU A 281 22.20 2.19 -4.18
CA LEU A 281 21.68 3.31 -3.41
C LEU A 281 20.90 4.25 -4.34
N GLY A 282 19.60 4.37 -4.14
CA GLY A 282 18.76 5.41 -4.73
C GLY A 282 18.65 6.60 -3.79
N ILE A 283 18.89 7.80 -4.30
CA ILE A 283 18.72 9.05 -3.54
C ILE A 283 17.68 9.88 -4.26
N HIS A 284 16.55 10.08 -3.59
CA HIS A 284 15.44 10.86 -4.08
C HIS A 284 15.40 12.18 -3.32
N GLY A 285 15.21 13.29 -4.02
CA GLY A 285 15.14 14.59 -3.36
C GLY A 285 14.33 15.59 -4.17
N SER A 286 13.62 16.48 -3.51
CA SER A 286 13.10 17.66 -4.19
C SER A 286 14.10 18.80 -4.10
N ILE A 287 14.44 19.39 -5.24
CA ILE A 287 15.23 20.62 -5.29
C ILE A 287 14.20 21.74 -5.33
N SER A 288 14.02 22.45 -4.21
CA SER A 288 13.20 23.66 -4.22
C SER A 288 13.70 24.57 -5.35
N GLU A 289 12.79 25.27 -6.05
CA GLU A 289 13.17 26.27 -7.06
C GLU A 289 14.16 27.29 -6.42
N ALA A 290 15.45 27.01 -6.53
CA ALA A 290 16.48 27.64 -5.72
C ALA A 290 16.53 29.13 -6.05
N LYS A 291 16.17 29.97 -5.07
CA LYS A 291 16.08 31.44 -5.24
C LYS A 291 17.16 32.19 -4.45
N THR A 292 17.89 31.51 -3.56
CA THR A 292 18.88 32.16 -2.69
C THR A 292 20.29 31.60 -2.87
N ARG A 293 21.31 32.42 -2.54
CA ARG A 293 22.72 32.01 -2.54
C ARG A 293 23.01 30.88 -1.55
N GLU A 294 22.27 30.83 -0.46
CA GLU A 294 22.42 29.82 0.60
C GLU A 294 22.01 28.44 0.10
N ASP A 295 20.91 28.34 -0.66
CA ASP A 295 20.47 27.07 -1.27
C ASP A 295 21.53 26.48 -2.20
N TYR A 296 22.16 27.31 -3.05
CA TYR A 296 23.25 26.84 -3.93
C TYR A 296 24.48 26.36 -3.15
N GLN A 297 24.82 27.01 -2.05
CA GLN A 297 25.92 26.57 -1.19
C GLN A 297 25.60 25.24 -0.51
N LEU A 298 24.36 25.07 -0.04
CA LEU A 298 23.87 23.84 0.57
C LEU A 298 23.95 22.66 -0.41
N ILE A 299 23.43 22.84 -1.64
CA ILE A 299 23.50 21.83 -2.69
C ILE A 299 24.95 21.51 -3.05
N GLY A 300 25.82 22.53 -3.14
CA GLY A 300 27.25 22.34 -3.43
C GLY A 300 27.97 21.52 -2.34
N ARG A 301 27.66 21.78 -1.06
CA ARG A 301 28.20 21.00 0.07
C ARG A 301 27.67 19.58 0.07
N PHE A 302 26.36 19.39 -0.09
CA PHE A 302 25.75 18.06 -0.19
C PHE A 302 26.37 17.25 -1.32
N THR A 303 26.50 17.85 -2.52
CA THR A 303 27.10 17.19 -3.69
C THR A 303 28.56 16.79 -3.42
N SER A 304 29.33 17.66 -2.77
CA SER A 304 30.73 17.37 -2.41
C SER A 304 30.82 16.18 -1.44
N SER A 305 29.99 16.17 -0.38
CA SER A 305 29.90 15.04 0.56
C SER A 305 29.50 13.74 -0.14
N MET A 306 28.55 13.80 -1.08
CA MET A 306 28.14 12.62 -1.85
C MET A 306 29.25 12.09 -2.74
N ILE A 307 30.05 12.94 -3.39
CA ILE A 307 31.20 12.51 -4.20
C ILE A 307 32.21 11.76 -3.34
N ASP A 308 32.49 12.25 -2.13
CA ASP A 308 33.43 11.60 -1.22
C ASP A 308 32.91 10.26 -0.72
N LEU A 309 31.61 10.17 -0.37
CA LEU A 309 30.96 8.90 -0.04
C LEU A 309 31.00 7.92 -1.21
N MET A 310 30.70 8.36 -2.44
CA MET A 310 30.74 7.51 -3.63
C MET A 310 32.14 6.97 -3.92
N ARG A 311 33.20 7.74 -3.62
CA ARG A 311 34.59 7.27 -3.73
C ARG A 311 34.90 6.20 -2.68
N GLN A 312 34.47 6.41 -1.44
CA GLN A 312 34.64 5.44 -0.35
C GLN A 312 33.88 4.14 -0.62
N TYR A 313 32.65 4.25 -1.12
CA TYR A 313 31.74 3.13 -1.41
C TYR A 313 31.65 2.86 -2.92
N SER A 314 32.79 2.80 -3.60
CA SER A 314 32.89 2.64 -5.07
C SER A 314 32.27 1.36 -5.64
N HIS A 315 31.94 0.37 -4.79
CA HIS A 315 31.25 -0.86 -5.17
C HIS A 315 29.73 -0.71 -5.21
N VAL A 316 29.18 0.39 -4.67
CA VAL A 316 27.74 0.67 -4.64
C VAL A 316 27.37 1.49 -5.86
N TYR A 317 26.37 1.02 -6.62
CA TYR A 317 25.78 1.81 -7.69
C TYR A 317 24.86 2.89 -7.08
N VAL A 318 25.22 4.16 -7.26
CA VAL A 318 24.44 5.30 -6.76
C VAL A 318 23.64 5.93 -7.90
N SER A 319 22.34 6.09 -7.71
CA SER A 319 21.44 6.81 -8.62
C SER A 319 20.76 7.96 -7.90
N PHE A 320 20.68 9.11 -8.57
CA PHE A 320 19.99 10.29 -8.08
C PHE A 320 18.73 10.53 -8.90
N ASP A 321 17.63 10.84 -8.22
CA ASP A 321 16.39 11.26 -8.83
C ASP A 321 15.92 12.54 -8.13
N TYR A 322 15.91 13.64 -8.87
CA TYR A 322 15.56 14.95 -8.35
C TYR A 322 14.31 15.47 -9.03
N SER A 323 13.31 15.84 -8.22
CA SER A 323 12.07 16.48 -8.64
C SER A 323 12.05 17.97 -8.33
#